data_AF-A0AAI9Y847-F1
#
_entry.id   AF-A0AAI9Y847-F1
#
_cell.length_a   1.000
_cell.length_b   1.000
_cell.length_c   1.000
_cell.angle_alpha   90.00
_cell.angle_beta   90.00
_cell.angle_gamma   90.00
#
_symmetry.space_group_name_H-M   'P 1'
#
loop_
_entity.id
_entity.type
_entity.pdbx_description
1 polymer ?
#
loop_
_entity_poly.entity_id
_entity_poly.type
_entity_poly.pdbx_seq_one_letter_code
_entity_poly.pdbx_strand_id
1 'polypeptide(L)'
;MATLVDVNSTAPADKMAPSTLDLFMLTFNCAKNFIDTHVFASNLHTAFKQSATPLPEVVVFSLQEFAPLSYSFIGGYFLSPYLTRFEEALNLAATRYTNESPTSDANSHDGADDETILVKPTAPTPVRPYTLIRTRNIGMTAIMLFARNPESILRVQEAEVGFGAAEMGNKGAVALRVLYEGTTTESGKKETELTFVATHLAAMEWNLPRRNANWATIMRGLTFENPEDILHPKKNKPTTPTHGEGQAEGARDEAVHLLHDEHQAQTLALQERLQEISVFKPSSHLFVGGDLNYRISTTSPPPMATFPSLDPDSEHHYSRFFALDQLTRERQAGRTLHGMSEAEVKFPPTYKYNVLPQDDTRLKVDGVEDVPWVFAPHRYPGWTDRILYLDVPSWVKTKPQKVDVKIYDAMPVVRSSDHRAVFLRAAVPLLTEKELARSSTEAPTSNAVDPRLVLPVAIDPEAWERRAAARRKEVLVGWSMFLWSTKQGAMILATLLAVGAGIWWLS
;
A
#
# COMPACT_ATOMS: atom_id res chain seq x y z
N MET A 1 10.49 38.60 -62.86
CA MET A 1 10.81 38.43 -61.44
C MET A 1 9.70 37.62 -60.80
N ALA A 2 9.89 36.31 -60.73
CA ALA A 2 9.03 35.41 -59.98
C ALA A 2 9.99 34.50 -59.22
N THR A 3 9.99 34.61 -57.90
CA THR A 3 10.79 33.77 -57.02
C THR A 3 9.84 33.08 -56.05
N LEU A 4 9.91 31.75 -56.09
CA LEU A 4 9.21 30.81 -55.24
C LEU A 4 9.50 31.09 -53.76
N VAL A 5 8.47 30.96 -52.92
CA VAL A 5 8.62 30.83 -51.46
C VAL A 5 8.05 29.47 -51.07
N ASP A 6 8.93 28.64 -50.50
CA ASP A 6 8.67 27.30 -50.01
C ASP A 6 7.60 27.27 -48.91
N VAL A 7 6.64 26.36 -49.08
CA VAL A 7 5.68 25.97 -48.06
C VAL A 7 6.35 24.93 -47.17
N ASN A 8 6.87 25.36 -46.02
CA ASN A 8 7.43 24.45 -45.03
C ASN A 8 6.27 23.79 -44.26
N SER A 9 6.09 22.48 -44.46
CA SER A 9 5.12 21.66 -43.74
C SER A 9 5.50 21.58 -42.27
N THR A 10 4.67 22.15 -41.39
CA THR A 10 4.67 21.75 -39.98
C THR A 10 4.01 20.38 -39.88
N ALA A 11 4.82 19.34 -39.73
CA ALA A 11 4.33 18.03 -39.32
C ALA A 11 3.56 18.16 -37.99
N PRO A 12 2.41 17.49 -37.82
CA PRO A 12 1.74 17.46 -36.53
C PRO A 12 2.67 16.76 -35.54
N ALA A 13 3.00 17.44 -34.44
CA ALA A 13 3.63 16.80 -33.31
C ALA A 13 2.67 15.70 -32.82
N ASP A 14 3.03 14.44 -33.09
CA ASP A 14 2.37 13.27 -32.52
C ASP A 14 2.36 13.47 -31.00
N LYS A 15 1.18 13.76 -30.45
CA LYS A 15 0.95 13.72 -29.01
C LYS A 15 0.96 12.25 -28.59
N MET A 16 2.14 11.64 -28.53
CA MET A 16 2.30 10.31 -27.96
C MET A 16 1.81 10.34 -26.51
N ALA A 17 0.92 9.42 -26.17
CA ALA A 17 0.42 9.27 -24.81
C ALA A 17 1.62 8.97 -23.87
N PRO A 18 1.67 9.58 -22.68
CA PRO A 18 2.76 9.33 -21.74
C PRO A 18 2.80 7.86 -21.32
N SER A 19 4.01 7.30 -21.18
CA SER A 19 4.21 5.94 -20.68
C SER A 19 3.94 5.88 -19.17
N THR A 20 2.85 5.23 -18.78
CA THR A 20 2.38 5.12 -17.40
C THR A 20 2.02 3.68 -17.05
N LEU A 21 2.20 3.29 -15.80
CA LEU A 21 1.65 2.08 -15.20
C LEU A 21 0.21 2.32 -14.71
N ASP A 22 -0.74 1.46 -15.06
CA ASP A 22 -2.09 1.45 -14.45
C ASP A 22 -2.09 0.67 -13.13
N LEU A 23 -2.11 1.41 -12.01
CA LEU A 23 -2.10 0.89 -10.66
C LEU A 23 -3.49 0.93 -10.04
N PHE A 24 -3.90 -0.18 -9.42
CA PHE A 24 -5.05 -0.24 -8.52
C PHE A 24 -4.60 -0.61 -7.11
N MET A 25 -4.78 0.28 -6.14
CA MET A 25 -4.49 0.02 -4.73
C MET A 25 -5.79 0.02 -3.93
N LEU A 26 -5.98 -0.97 -3.05
CA LEU A 26 -7.13 -1.07 -2.17
C LEU A 26 -6.66 -1.23 -0.72
N THR A 27 -7.34 -0.59 0.21
CA THR A 27 -7.18 -0.80 1.65
C THR A 27 -8.49 -1.28 2.27
N PHE A 28 -8.42 -2.25 3.19
CA PHE A 28 -9.59 -2.78 3.87
C PHE A 28 -9.26 -3.34 5.25
N ASN A 29 -9.93 -2.81 6.27
CA ASN A 29 -10.00 -3.44 7.57
C ASN A 29 -11.07 -4.54 7.54
N CYS A 30 -10.66 -5.80 7.70
CA CYS A 30 -11.50 -6.98 7.53
C CYS A 30 -12.22 -7.43 8.82
N ALA A 31 -12.04 -6.71 9.92
CA ALA A 31 -12.63 -7.04 11.23
C ALA A 31 -12.42 -8.50 11.69
N LYS A 32 -11.31 -9.11 11.28
CA LYS A 32 -10.87 -10.50 11.57
C LYS A 32 -11.74 -11.59 10.95
N ASN A 33 -12.63 -11.23 10.02
CA ASN A 33 -13.58 -12.14 9.39
C ASN A 33 -13.13 -12.55 7.99
N PHE A 34 -13.67 -13.67 7.52
CA PHE A 34 -13.61 -14.01 6.10
C PHE A 34 -14.45 -13.03 5.29
N ILE A 35 -13.96 -12.67 4.12
CA ILE A 35 -14.80 -12.07 3.09
C ILE A 35 -15.68 -13.14 2.44
N ASP A 36 -16.85 -12.72 1.96
CA ASP A 36 -17.57 -13.46 0.93
C ASP A 36 -16.91 -13.16 -0.43
N THR A 37 -16.38 -14.19 -1.07
CA THR A 37 -15.60 -14.07 -2.30
C THR A 37 -16.42 -13.55 -3.47
N HIS A 38 -17.69 -13.94 -3.58
CA HIS A 38 -18.55 -13.51 -4.68
C HIS A 38 -19.02 -12.07 -4.51
N VAL A 39 -19.41 -11.69 -3.29
CA VAL A 39 -19.81 -10.31 -2.98
C VAL A 39 -18.62 -9.37 -3.18
N PHE A 40 -17.45 -9.72 -2.64
CA PHE A 40 -16.24 -8.90 -2.79
C PHE A 40 -15.81 -8.80 -4.26
N ALA A 41 -15.90 -9.90 -5.03
CA ALA A 41 -15.63 -9.89 -6.47
C ALA A 41 -16.59 -8.98 -7.25
N SER A 42 -17.88 -8.95 -6.92
CA SER A 42 -18.84 -8.03 -7.57
C SER A 42 -18.52 -6.56 -7.28
N ASN A 43 -18.12 -6.25 -6.04
CA ASN A 43 -17.69 -4.90 -5.66
C ASN A 43 -16.38 -4.49 -6.38
N LEU A 44 -15.39 -5.38 -6.44
CA LEU A 44 -14.16 -5.18 -7.22
C LEU A 44 -14.43 -4.97 -8.71
N HIS A 45 -15.31 -5.79 -9.28
CA HIS A 45 -15.71 -5.68 -10.68
C HIS A 45 -16.30 -4.30 -10.99
N THR A 46 -17.19 -3.82 -10.11
CA THR A 46 -17.76 -2.46 -10.22
C THR A 46 -16.67 -1.39 -10.14
N ALA A 47 -15.73 -1.53 -9.20
CA ALA A 47 -14.59 -0.61 -9.06
C ALA A 47 -13.68 -0.60 -10.30
N PHE A 48 -13.47 -1.75 -10.97
CA PHE A 48 -12.70 -1.80 -12.22
C PHE A 48 -13.37 -1.11 -13.39
N LYS A 49 -14.71 -1.12 -13.46
CA LYS A 49 -15.48 -0.43 -14.51
C LYS A 49 -15.50 1.09 -14.34
N GLN A 50 -15.13 1.61 -13.17
CA GLN A 50 -15.09 3.05 -12.95
C GLN A 50 -13.82 3.65 -13.58
N SER A 51 -14.03 4.56 -14.53
CA SER A 51 -13.02 5.48 -15.07
C SER A 51 -11.84 4.89 -15.86
N ALA A 52 -11.88 3.62 -16.31
CA ALA A 52 -10.91 3.14 -17.31
C ALA A 52 -11.43 1.96 -18.16
N THR A 53 -10.76 1.75 -19.30
CA THR A 53 -11.15 0.78 -20.35
C THR A 53 -10.40 -0.57 -20.30
N PRO A 54 -9.15 -0.70 -19.81
CA PRO A 54 -8.54 -2.02 -19.55
C PRO A 54 -8.58 -2.42 -18.06
N LEU A 55 -8.20 -3.67 -17.75
CA LEU A 55 -7.89 -4.09 -16.37
C LEU A 55 -6.55 -3.49 -15.89
N PRO A 56 -6.42 -3.08 -14.61
CA PRO A 56 -5.17 -2.58 -14.03
C PRO A 56 -3.99 -3.53 -14.24
N GLU A 57 -2.79 -3.01 -14.46
CA GLU A 57 -1.60 -3.84 -14.67
C GLU A 57 -1.06 -4.41 -13.36
N VAL A 58 -1.09 -3.59 -12.30
CA VAL A 58 -0.65 -3.94 -10.95
C VAL A 58 -1.79 -3.68 -9.96
N VAL A 59 -2.04 -4.65 -9.09
CA VAL A 59 -3.05 -4.57 -8.02
C VAL A 59 -2.36 -4.77 -6.67
N VAL A 60 -2.62 -3.86 -5.72
CA VAL A 60 -2.06 -3.93 -4.36
C VAL A 60 -3.18 -3.88 -3.33
N PHE A 61 -3.27 -4.89 -2.46
CA PHE A 61 -4.18 -4.89 -1.32
C PHE A 61 -3.42 -4.63 -0.02
N SER A 62 -3.86 -3.62 0.73
CA SER A 62 -3.46 -3.30 2.10
C SER A 62 -4.56 -3.76 3.05
N LEU A 63 -4.34 -4.82 3.81
CA LEU A 63 -5.37 -5.44 4.64
C LEU A 63 -5.05 -5.26 6.12
N GLN A 64 -6.03 -4.86 6.92
CA GLN A 64 -5.89 -4.70 8.37
C GLN A 64 -6.91 -5.59 9.07
N GLU A 65 -6.56 -6.13 10.24
CA GLU A 65 -7.39 -7.12 10.91
C GLU A 65 -7.81 -8.25 9.96
N PHE A 66 -6.94 -8.65 9.04
CA PHE A 66 -7.33 -9.62 8.00
C PHE A 66 -7.57 -11.03 8.55
N ALA A 67 -7.02 -11.33 9.73
CA ALA A 67 -7.18 -12.59 10.44
C ALA A 67 -7.11 -12.36 11.97
N PRO A 68 -7.55 -13.32 12.79
CA PRO A 68 -7.36 -13.29 14.24
C PRO A 68 -5.90 -13.10 14.64
N LEU A 69 -5.67 -12.44 15.78
CA LEU A 69 -4.33 -12.07 16.24
C LEU A 69 -3.42 -13.28 16.47
N SER A 70 -3.94 -14.37 17.05
CA SER A 70 -3.18 -15.61 17.28
C SER A 70 -2.68 -16.19 15.96
N TYR A 71 -3.56 -16.27 14.95
CA TYR A 71 -3.24 -16.80 13.63
C TYR A 71 -2.21 -15.91 12.92
N SER A 72 -2.40 -14.60 13.03
CA SER A 72 -1.51 -13.57 12.50
C SER A 72 -0.10 -13.65 13.06
N PHE A 73 0.04 -13.94 14.36
CA PHE A 73 1.33 -14.12 15.00
C PHE A 73 2.00 -15.44 14.64
N ILE A 74 1.24 -16.54 14.52
CA ILE A 74 1.78 -17.84 14.11
C ILE A 74 2.20 -17.81 12.63
N GLY A 75 1.34 -17.32 11.74
CA GLY A 75 1.57 -17.23 10.32
C GLY A 75 1.27 -18.52 9.53
N GLY A 76 1.73 -18.56 8.28
CA GLY A 76 1.69 -19.75 7.42
C GLY A 76 0.29 -20.30 7.17
N TYR A 77 0.09 -21.59 7.48
CA TYR A 77 -1.15 -22.33 7.24
C TYR A 77 -2.41 -21.64 7.77
N PHE A 78 -2.34 -20.99 8.94
CA PHE A 78 -3.50 -20.33 9.55
C PHE A 78 -3.99 -19.11 8.77
N LEU A 79 -3.14 -18.50 7.94
CA LEU A 79 -3.44 -17.29 7.17
C LEU A 79 -3.93 -17.60 5.76
N SER A 80 -3.57 -18.76 5.22
CA SER A 80 -3.92 -19.14 3.85
C SER A 80 -5.43 -19.02 3.56
N PRO A 81 -6.34 -19.50 4.43
CA PRO A 81 -7.77 -19.34 4.18
C PRO A 81 -8.22 -17.88 4.02
N TYR A 82 -7.62 -16.94 4.75
CA TYR A 82 -7.98 -15.53 4.67
C TYR A 82 -7.46 -14.90 3.38
N LEU A 83 -6.19 -15.13 3.05
CA LEU A 83 -5.52 -14.52 1.90
C LEU A 83 -6.03 -15.07 0.56
N THR A 84 -6.22 -16.39 0.44
CA THR A 84 -6.67 -17.03 -0.80
C THR A 84 -8.03 -16.48 -1.27
N ARG A 85 -8.93 -16.13 -0.33
CA ARG A 85 -10.23 -15.54 -0.67
C ARG A 85 -10.10 -14.20 -1.39
N PHE A 86 -9.12 -13.37 -1.03
CA PHE A 86 -8.87 -12.11 -1.73
C PHE A 86 -8.31 -12.34 -3.13
N GLU A 87 -7.42 -13.32 -3.31
CA GLU A 87 -6.93 -13.71 -4.64
C GLU A 87 -8.05 -14.25 -5.53
N GLU A 88 -8.92 -15.11 -4.98
CA GLU A 88 -10.09 -15.66 -5.68
C GLU A 88 -11.07 -14.55 -6.08
N ALA A 89 -11.37 -13.63 -5.17
CA ALA A 89 -12.28 -12.52 -5.44
C ALA A 89 -11.72 -11.58 -6.53
N LEU A 90 -10.41 -11.29 -6.49
CA LEU A 90 -9.73 -10.48 -7.51
C LEU A 90 -9.81 -11.13 -8.89
N ASN A 91 -9.44 -12.40 -9.00
CA ASN A 91 -9.44 -13.10 -10.28
C ASN A 91 -10.88 -13.28 -10.81
N LEU A 92 -11.84 -13.58 -9.93
CA LEU A 92 -13.26 -13.66 -10.31
C LEU A 92 -13.77 -12.32 -10.84
N ALA A 93 -13.44 -11.20 -10.20
CA ALA A 93 -13.79 -9.86 -10.68
C ALA A 93 -13.17 -9.56 -12.04
N ALA A 94 -11.90 -9.89 -12.22
CA ALA A 94 -11.16 -9.67 -13.45
C ALA A 94 -11.70 -10.52 -14.62
N THR A 95 -12.01 -11.80 -14.39
CA THR A 95 -12.61 -12.67 -15.40
C THR A 95 -13.99 -12.17 -15.84
N ARG A 96 -14.80 -11.66 -14.90
CA ARG A 96 -16.10 -11.03 -15.24
C ARG A 96 -15.90 -9.81 -16.14
N TYR A 97 -14.95 -8.94 -15.80
CA TYR A 97 -14.63 -7.76 -16.60
C TYR A 97 -14.24 -8.12 -18.05
N THR A 98 -13.40 -9.14 -18.23
CA THR A 98 -12.96 -9.57 -19.57
C THR A 98 -14.08 -10.21 -20.38
N ASN A 99 -15.01 -10.92 -19.72
CA ASN A 99 -16.12 -11.59 -20.39
C ASN A 99 -17.23 -10.60 -20.82
N GLU A 100 -17.38 -9.47 -20.11
CA GLU A 100 -18.33 -8.41 -20.47
C GLU A 100 -17.81 -7.46 -21.54
N SER A 101 -16.50 -7.41 -21.77
CA SER A 101 -15.91 -6.54 -22.80
C SER A 101 -16.24 -7.11 -24.18
N PRO A 102 -17.03 -6.42 -25.03
CA PRO A 102 -17.39 -6.94 -26.35
C PRO A 102 -16.11 -7.13 -27.16
N THR A 103 -15.86 -8.37 -27.60
CA THR A 103 -14.89 -8.65 -28.65
C THR A 103 -15.22 -7.76 -29.84
N SER A 104 -14.38 -6.79 -30.14
CA SER A 104 -14.50 -5.85 -31.25
C SER A 104 -14.19 -6.51 -32.60
N ASP A 105 -14.74 -7.70 -32.85
CA ASP A 105 -14.63 -8.44 -34.11
C ASP A 105 -15.98 -9.11 -34.41
N ALA A 106 -16.99 -8.28 -34.69
CA ALA A 106 -18.22 -8.71 -35.34
C ALA A 106 -18.40 -7.89 -36.62
N ASN A 107 -17.62 -8.25 -37.64
CA ASN A 107 -17.87 -7.90 -39.03
C ASN A 107 -17.44 -9.07 -39.93
N SER A 108 -18.39 -9.96 -40.26
CA SER A 108 -18.64 -10.41 -41.64
C SER A 108 -19.77 -11.46 -41.73
N HIS A 109 -20.81 -11.07 -42.47
CA HIS A 109 -21.68 -11.81 -43.39
C HIS A 109 -22.26 -13.22 -43.11
N ASP A 110 -23.60 -13.24 -43.20
CA ASP A 110 -24.50 -14.14 -43.96
C ASP A 110 -24.25 -15.66 -44.00
N GLY A 111 -25.32 -16.41 -43.70
CA GLY A 111 -25.50 -17.78 -44.20
C GLY A 111 -26.41 -18.64 -43.32
N ALA A 112 -27.50 -19.12 -43.90
CA ALA A 112 -28.51 -19.98 -43.28
C ALA A 112 -28.00 -21.38 -42.87
N ASP A 113 -28.73 -21.97 -41.92
CA ASP A 113 -28.97 -23.40 -41.69
C ASP A 113 -27.79 -24.39 -41.70
N ASP A 114 -27.31 -24.79 -40.51
CA ASP A 114 -27.05 -26.21 -40.22
C ASP A 114 -26.99 -26.46 -38.69
N GLU A 115 -27.84 -27.34 -38.18
CA GLU A 115 -27.80 -27.84 -36.80
C GLU A 115 -26.61 -28.79 -36.65
N THR A 116 -25.47 -28.26 -36.18
CA THR A 116 -24.45 -29.10 -35.55
C THR A 116 -24.05 -28.52 -34.21
N ILE A 117 -24.68 -29.03 -33.14
CA ILE A 117 -24.26 -28.80 -31.75
C ILE A 117 -22.92 -29.53 -31.55
N LEU A 118 -21.83 -28.83 -31.87
CA LEU A 118 -20.49 -29.25 -31.56
C LEU A 118 -20.25 -28.98 -30.08
N VAL A 119 -20.64 -29.94 -29.23
CA VAL A 119 -20.24 -29.96 -27.82
C VAL A 119 -18.71 -30.05 -27.78
N LYS A 120 -18.03 -28.91 -27.55
CA LYS A 120 -16.62 -28.90 -27.16
C LYS A 120 -16.53 -29.31 -25.68
N PRO A 121 -16.01 -30.49 -25.33
CA PRO A 121 -15.79 -30.87 -23.96
C PRO A 121 -14.36 -30.47 -23.57
N THR A 122 -14.21 -29.24 -23.09
CA THR A 122 -13.10 -28.86 -22.22
C THR A 122 -13.57 -27.67 -21.40
N ALA A 123 -13.79 -27.86 -20.11
CA ALA A 123 -13.85 -26.74 -19.20
C ALA A 123 -12.56 -25.94 -19.40
N PRO A 124 -12.60 -24.69 -19.89
CA PRO A 124 -11.39 -23.91 -20.01
C PRO A 124 -10.80 -23.80 -18.60
N THR A 125 -9.52 -24.13 -18.45
CA THR A 125 -8.76 -23.85 -17.22
C THR A 125 -9.12 -22.43 -16.80
N PRO A 126 -9.58 -22.18 -15.56
CA PRO A 126 -10.00 -20.84 -15.16
C PRO A 126 -8.84 -19.88 -15.41
N VAL A 127 -9.01 -19.00 -16.40
CA VAL A 127 -8.02 -17.97 -16.73
C VAL A 127 -7.94 -17.08 -15.51
N ARG A 128 -6.81 -17.15 -14.78
CA ARG A 128 -6.49 -16.25 -13.67
C ARG A 128 -5.81 -15.01 -14.26
N PRO A 129 -6.50 -13.87 -14.42
CA PRO A 129 -5.90 -12.71 -15.08
C PRO A 129 -4.80 -12.04 -14.24
N TYR A 130 -4.73 -12.34 -12.94
CA TYR A 130 -3.73 -11.83 -12.01
C TYR A 130 -2.98 -12.95 -11.31
N THR A 131 -1.66 -12.80 -11.25
CA THR A 131 -0.76 -13.66 -10.47
C THR A 131 -0.38 -12.97 -9.17
N LEU A 132 -0.50 -13.66 -8.03
CA LEU A 132 0.04 -13.19 -6.76
C LEU A 132 1.57 -13.23 -6.81
N ILE A 133 2.20 -12.06 -6.77
CA ILE A 133 3.66 -11.90 -6.80
C ILE A 133 4.24 -12.09 -5.41
N ARG A 134 3.69 -11.37 -4.43
CA ARG A 134 4.16 -11.44 -3.05
C ARG A 134 3.04 -11.09 -2.08
N THR A 135 3.04 -11.79 -0.95
CA THR A 135 2.26 -11.45 0.23
C THR A 135 3.18 -11.36 1.43
N ARG A 136 2.97 -10.37 2.29
CA ARG A 136 3.72 -10.21 3.54
C ARG A 136 2.81 -9.65 4.63
N ASN A 137 3.06 -10.00 5.88
CA ASN A 137 2.27 -9.48 7.00
C ASN A 137 3.13 -9.23 8.24
N ILE A 138 2.70 -8.25 9.03
CA ILE A 138 3.16 -8.03 10.40
C ILE A 138 1.94 -7.99 11.32
N GLY A 139 1.89 -8.94 12.26
CA GLY A 139 0.66 -9.27 12.97
C GLY A 139 -0.54 -9.26 12.02
N MET A 140 -1.56 -8.46 12.34
CA MET A 140 -2.83 -8.42 11.61
C MET A 140 -2.83 -7.44 10.43
N THR A 141 -1.68 -6.93 10.00
CA THR A 141 -1.57 -6.04 8.83
C THR A 141 -0.85 -6.79 7.72
N ALA A 142 -1.48 -6.92 6.55
CA ALA A 142 -0.92 -7.62 5.40
C ALA A 142 -0.89 -6.72 4.16
N ILE A 143 0.04 -7.01 3.27
CA ILE A 143 0.10 -6.46 1.92
C ILE A 143 0.15 -7.61 0.92
N MET A 144 -0.64 -7.51 -0.16
CA MET A 144 -0.65 -8.46 -1.26
C MET A 144 -0.42 -7.70 -2.58
N LEU A 145 0.57 -8.12 -3.36
CA LEU A 145 0.90 -7.57 -4.67
C LEU A 145 0.56 -8.58 -5.76
N PHE A 146 -0.26 -8.17 -6.72
CA PHE A 146 -0.61 -8.94 -7.89
C PHE A 146 -0.23 -8.19 -9.17
N ALA A 147 0.09 -8.93 -10.22
CA ALA A 147 0.34 -8.36 -11.54
C ALA A 147 -0.33 -9.19 -12.63
N ARG A 148 -0.74 -8.52 -13.71
CA ARG A 148 -1.22 -9.20 -14.92
C ARG A 148 -0.08 -9.90 -15.66
N ASN A 149 1.07 -9.25 -15.72
CA ASN A 149 2.30 -9.80 -16.27
C ASN A 149 3.34 -9.98 -15.16
N PRO A 150 3.46 -11.17 -14.54
CA PRO A 150 4.38 -11.36 -13.42
C PRO A 150 5.86 -11.09 -13.78
N GLU A 151 6.25 -11.32 -15.03
CA GLU A 151 7.63 -11.09 -15.51
C GLU A 151 7.99 -9.58 -15.57
N SER A 152 6.99 -8.69 -15.52
CA SER A 152 7.23 -7.25 -15.43
C SER A 152 7.60 -6.78 -14.03
N ILE A 153 7.50 -7.63 -13.00
CA ILE A 153 7.83 -7.30 -11.62
C ILE A 153 9.17 -7.91 -11.24
N LEU A 154 10.16 -7.05 -11.07
CA LEU A 154 11.54 -7.38 -10.76
C LEU A 154 11.90 -6.89 -9.34
N ARG A 155 12.97 -7.46 -8.78
CA ARG A 155 13.60 -7.00 -7.51
C ARG A 155 12.62 -6.73 -6.36
N VAL A 156 11.82 -7.73 -5.99
CA VAL A 156 10.89 -7.60 -4.85
C VAL A 156 11.66 -7.58 -3.53
N GLN A 157 11.60 -6.45 -2.83
CA GLN A 157 12.13 -6.24 -1.48
C GLN A 157 10.98 -6.08 -0.48
N GLU A 158 11.24 -6.41 0.78
CA GLU A 158 10.25 -6.43 1.86
C GLU A 158 10.78 -5.62 3.04
N ALA A 159 9.88 -4.87 3.70
CA ALA A 159 10.17 -4.20 4.96
C ALA A 159 8.97 -4.33 5.89
N GLU A 160 9.22 -4.37 7.20
CA GLU A 160 8.17 -4.40 8.21
C GLU A 160 8.59 -3.62 9.45
N VAL A 161 7.61 -3.10 10.21
CA VAL A 161 7.84 -2.45 11.51
C VAL A 161 6.61 -2.58 12.40
N GLY A 162 6.81 -3.08 13.62
CA GLY A 162 5.79 -3.19 14.65
C GLY A 162 5.84 -1.99 15.61
N PHE A 163 4.69 -1.50 16.03
CA PHE A 163 4.58 -0.42 17.01
C PHE A 163 3.33 -0.59 17.91
N GLY A 164 2.86 -1.82 18.02
CA GLY A 164 1.84 -2.22 18.97
C GLY A 164 2.37 -2.39 20.40
N ALA A 165 1.65 -3.16 21.20
CA ALA A 165 2.07 -3.40 22.59
C ALA A 165 3.39 -4.16 22.61
N ALA A 166 4.35 -3.71 23.43
CA ALA A 166 5.70 -4.27 23.48
C ALA A 166 6.38 -4.35 22.08
N GLU A 167 6.11 -3.38 21.21
CA GLU A 167 6.61 -3.30 19.82
C GLU A 167 6.12 -4.42 18.90
N MET A 168 5.14 -5.21 19.34
CA MET A 168 4.57 -6.29 18.54
C MET A 168 3.66 -5.76 17.42
N GLY A 169 3.49 -6.56 16.38
CA GLY A 169 2.75 -6.28 15.15
C GLY A 169 1.23 -6.26 15.26
N ASN A 170 0.64 -6.22 16.47
CA ASN A 170 -0.80 -6.01 16.59
C ASN A 170 -1.24 -4.64 16.02
N LYS A 171 -0.28 -3.71 15.90
CA LYS A 171 -0.30 -2.52 15.04
C LYS A 171 1.09 -2.41 14.39
N GLY A 172 1.14 -2.02 13.13
CA GLY A 172 2.40 -2.01 12.39
C GLY A 172 2.25 -1.52 10.96
N ALA A 173 3.35 -1.59 10.23
CA ALA A 173 3.38 -1.41 8.80
C ALA A 173 4.22 -2.50 8.13
N VAL A 174 3.79 -2.92 6.94
CA VAL A 174 4.52 -3.83 6.07
C VAL A 174 4.59 -3.19 4.69
N ALA A 175 5.70 -3.37 4.00
CA ALA A 175 5.92 -2.75 2.71
C ALA A 175 6.58 -3.70 1.71
N LEU A 176 6.27 -3.46 0.45
CA LEU A 176 6.89 -4.07 -0.71
C LEU A 176 7.51 -2.96 -1.54
N ARG A 177 8.76 -3.17 -1.97
CA ARG A 177 9.41 -2.33 -2.99
C ARG A 177 9.73 -3.20 -4.18
N VAL A 178 9.37 -2.75 -5.37
CA VAL A 178 9.51 -3.52 -6.61
C VAL A 178 9.99 -2.62 -7.73
N LEU A 179 10.76 -3.20 -8.64
CA LEU A 179 11.07 -2.60 -9.92
C LEU A 179 10.07 -3.10 -10.95
N TYR A 180 9.30 -2.21 -11.57
CA TYR A 180 8.37 -2.55 -12.64
C TYR A 180 8.96 -2.21 -14.00
N GLU A 181 8.96 -3.16 -14.93
CA GLU A 181 9.38 -2.99 -16.32
C GLU A 181 8.15 -2.81 -17.21
N GLY A 182 7.89 -1.56 -17.65
CA GLY A 182 6.80 -1.22 -18.55
C GLY A 182 7.25 -1.07 -20.00
N THR A 183 6.30 -1.21 -20.93
CA THR A 183 6.54 -0.93 -22.36
C THR A 183 6.26 0.54 -22.64
N THR A 184 7.16 1.21 -23.36
CA THR A 184 6.97 2.60 -23.79
C THR A 184 6.48 2.68 -25.24
N THR A 185 5.90 3.83 -25.60
CA THR A 185 5.47 4.12 -26.99
C THR A 185 6.63 4.10 -27.99
N GLU A 186 7.88 4.27 -27.54
CA GLU A 186 9.09 4.26 -28.37
C GLU A 186 9.71 2.87 -28.56
N SER A 187 8.93 1.79 -28.36
CA SER A 187 9.39 0.39 -28.48
C SER A 187 10.52 -0.03 -27.52
N GLY A 188 10.84 0.80 -26.53
CA GLY A 188 11.77 0.51 -25.45
C GLY A 188 11.07 0.03 -24.17
N LYS A 189 11.76 -0.80 -23.39
CA LYS A 189 11.39 -1.11 -22.00
C LYS A 189 11.86 0.02 -21.10
N LYS A 190 11.01 0.45 -20.17
CA LYS A 190 11.36 1.46 -19.16
C LYS A 190 11.02 0.94 -17.79
N GLU A 191 12.00 1.03 -16.90
CA GLU A 191 11.86 0.56 -15.53
C GLU A 191 11.51 1.71 -14.60
N THR A 192 10.65 1.46 -13.62
CA THR A 192 10.34 2.40 -12.53
C THR A 192 10.20 1.66 -11.21
N GLU A 193 10.67 2.25 -10.12
CA GLU A 193 10.63 1.61 -8.80
C GLU A 193 9.43 2.11 -7.98
N LEU A 194 8.67 1.18 -7.42
CA LEU A 194 7.45 1.44 -6.66
C LEU A 194 7.58 0.86 -5.25
N THR A 195 7.27 1.68 -4.25
CA THR A 195 7.21 1.32 -2.84
C THR A 195 5.76 1.42 -2.38
N PHE A 196 5.21 0.32 -1.86
CA PHE A 196 3.86 0.25 -1.30
C PHE A 196 3.94 -0.07 0.18
N VAL A 197 3.23 0.69 1.00
CA VAL A 197 3.15 0.50 2.45
C VAL A 197 1.71 0.21 2.85
N ALA A 198 1.49 -0.92 3.51
CA ALA A 198 0.26 -1.24 4.21
C ALA A 198 0.43 -0.94 5.70
N THR A 199 -0.49 -0.21 6.34
CA THR A 199 -0.35 0.11 7.77
C THR A 199 -1.68 0.10 8.54
N HIS A 200 -1.58 -0.17 9.84
CA HIS A 200 -2.68 -0.06 10.79
C HIS A 200 -2.22 0.78 11.99
N LEU A 201 -2.69 2.03 12.07
CA LEU A 201 -2.29 2.98 13.11
C LEU A 201 -3.15 2.85 14.38
N ALA A 202 -2.78 3.58 15.44
CA ALA A 202 -3.49 3.55 16.71
C ALA A 202 -4.96 4.00 16.60
N ALA A 203 -5.85 3.13 17.07
CA ALA A 203 -7.30 3.34 17.13
C ALA A 203 -7.73 4.28 18.26
N MET A 204 -9.01 4.62 18.30
CA MET A 204 -9.69 5.53 19.25
C MET A 204 -9.47 7.02 18.99
N GLU A 205 -10.47 7.82 19.32
CA GLU A 205 -10.58 9.25 19.07
C GLU A 205 -9.40 10.02 19.67
N TRP A 206 -9.07 9.76 20.93
CA TRP A 206 -8.04 10.47 21.70
C TRP A 206 -6.59 10.15 21.30
N ASN A 207 -6.37 9.12 20.49
CA ASN A 207 -5.02 8.65 20.14
C ASN A 207 -4.40 9.39 18.95
N LEU A 208 -4.81 10.64 18.68
CA LEU A 208 -4.22 11.46 17.62
C LEU A 208 -2.69 11.60 17.75
N PRO A 209 -2.12 11.94 18.92
CA PRO A 209 -0.66 12.01 19.07
C PRO A 209 0.01 10.66 18.80
N ARG A 210 -0.64 9.56 19.19
CA ARG A 210 -0.12 8.20 18.98
C ARG A 210 -0.12 7.82 17.51
N ARG A 211 -1.10 8.24 16.71
CA ARG A 211 -1.10 8.03 15.24
C ARG A 211 0.04 8.75 14.56
N ASN A 212 0.31 10.00 14.92
CA ASN A 212 1.46 10.75 14.40
C ASN A 212 2.77 10.09 14.81
N ALA A 213 2.87 9.63 16.07
CA ALA A 213 4.03 8.89 16.56
C ALA A 213 4.22 7.55 15.82
N ASN A 214 3.13 6.85 15.47
CA ASN A 214 3.21 5.63 14.67
C ASN A 214 3.78 5.91 13.26
N TRP A 215 3.38 7.01 12.62
CA TRP A 215 4.01 7.43 11.37
C TRP A 215 5.50 7.73 11.55
N ALA A 216 5.89 8.40 12.64
CA ALA A 216 7.30 8.59 12.97
C ALA A 216 8.05 7.26 13.13
N THR A 217 7.46 6.27 13.81
CA THR A 217 8.06 4.92 13.91
C THR A 217 8.21 4.25 12.54
N ILE A 218 7.25 4.44 11.63
CA ILE A 218 7.36 3.95 10.25
C ILE A 218 8.55 4.59 9.54
N MET A 219 8.68 5.91 9.57
CA MET A 219 9.80 6.60 8.92
C MET A 219 11.16 6.21 9.51
N ARG A 220 11.24 6.00 10.84
CA ARG A 220 12.46 5.61 11.55
C ARG A 220 12.87 4.15 11.29
N GLY A 221 11.88 3.26 11.25
CA GLY A 221 12.09 1.82 11.30
C GLY A 221 11.88 1.13 9.96
N LEU A 222 10.92 1.51 9.13
CA LEU A 222 10.58 0.75 7.93
C LEU A 222 11.67 0.88 6.84
N THR A 223 12.72 0.09 6.97
CA THR A 223 13.89 0.05 6.09
C THR A 223 13.96 -1.26 5.31
N PHE A 224 14.47 -1.21 4.08
CA PHE A 224 14.58 -2.36 3.17
C PHE A 224 15.91 -3.11 3.28
N GLU A 225 16.88 -2.53 3.99
CA GLU A 225 18.13 -3.16 4.38
C GLU A 225 18.42 -2.82 5.85
N ASN A 226 19.39 -3.51 6.43
CA ASN A 226 19.83 -3.29 7.80
C ASN A 226 20.68 -2.01 7.89
N PRO A 227 20.25 -0.96 8.62
CA PRO A 227 21.00 0.29 8.72
C PRO A 227 22.37 0.11 9.39
N GLU A 228 22.53 -0.88 10.27
CA GLU A 228 23.82 -1.17 10.93
C GLU A 228 24.90 -1.59 9.94
N ASP A 229 24.54 -2.32 8.88
CA ASP A 229 25.50 -2.73 7.85
C ASP A 229 26.03 -1.53 7.04
N ILE A 230 25.30 -0.40 7.04
CA ILE A 230 25.69 0.87 6.41
C ILE A 230 26.54 1.70 7.36
N LEU A 231 26.18 1.76 8.65
CA LEU A 231 26.90 2.53 9.67
C LEU A 231 28.24 1.90 10.04
N HIS A 232 28.31 0.57 9.99
CA HIS A 232 29.47 -0.21 10.38
C HIS A 232 29.84 -1.23 9.30
N PRO A 233 30.33 -0.77 8.12
CA PRO A 233 30.75 -1.67 7.05
C PRO A 233 31.86 -2.59 7.56
N LYS A 234 31.66 -3.91 7.44
CA LYS A 234 32.64 -4.92 7.87
C LYS A 234 33.98 -4.65 7.17
N LYS A 235 35.01 -4.24 7.93
CA LYS A 235 36.36 -3.98 7.42
C LYS A 235 36.96 -5.24 6.79
N ASN A 236 36.94 -5.36 5.46
CA ASN A 236 37.80 -6.29 4.74
C ASN A 236 39.03 -5.54 4.18
N LYS A 237 40.20 -5.90 4.72
CA LYS A 237 41.60 -5.51 4.39
C LYS A 237 42.00 -4.03 4.49
N PRO A 238 43.04 -3.70 5.29
CA PRO A 238 43.68 -2.40 5.23
C PRO A 238 44.53 -2.32 3.95
N THR A 239 44.24 -1.34 3.09
CA THR A 239 45.22 -0.82 2.13
C THR A 239 46.23 0.03 2.89
N THR A 240 47.49 -0.36 2.79
CA THR A 240 48.65 0.30 3.38
C THR A 240 48.72 1.78 2.97
N PRO A 241 48.87 2.75 3.89
CA PRO A 241 49.19 4.11 3.52
C PRO A 241 50.69 4.19 3.18
N THR A 242 51.01 4.52 1.94
CA THR A 242 52.35 4.96 1.53
C THR A 242 52.60 6.35 2.12
N HIS A 243 53.45 6.43 3.14
CA HIS A 243 53.99 7.68 3.65
C HIS A 243 54.98 8.27 2.64
N GLY A 244 54.68 9.45 2.10
CA GLY A 244 55.64 10.35 1.46
C GLY A 244 55.83 11.57 2.35
N GLU A 245 57.03 11.70 2.92
CA GLU A 245 57.44 12.89 3.68
C GLU A 245 57.82 14.02 2.72
N GLY A 246 57.29 15.23 2.95
CA GLY A 246 57.67 16.45 2.24
C GLY A 246 57.02 17.70 2.86
N GLN A 247 57.84 18.66 3.28
CA GLN A 247 57.54 19.86 4.06
C GLN A 247 56.65 20.91 3.33
N ALA A 248 55.80 21.64 4.08
CA ALA A 248 55.58 23.10 3.95
C ALA A 248 54.62 23.65 5.03
N GLU A 249 54.99 24.70 5.75
CA GLU A 249 54.19 25.36 6.81
C GLU A 249 53.02 26.23 6.30
N GLY A 250 52.60 26.08 5.04
CA GLY A 250 51.29 26.54 4.54
C GLY A 250 50.24 25.41 4.42
N ALA A 251 50.65 24.16 4.62
CA ALA A 251 49.84 22.98 4.34
C ALA A 251 48.89 22.57 5.48
N ARG A 252 48.90 23.25 6.62
CA ARG A 252 48.04 22.88 7.77
C ARG A 252 46.59 23.32 7.56
N ASP A 253 46.37 24.54 7.09
CA ASP A 253 45.01 25.04 6.84
C ASP A 253 44.39 24.34 5.62
N GLU A 254 45.18 24.09 4.55
CA GLU A 254 44.73 23.29 3.40
C GLU A 254 44.46 21.83 3.77
N ALA A 255 45.30 21.19 4.59
CA ALA A 255 45.05 19.83 5.05
C ALA A 255 43.83 19.74 5.98
N VAL A 256 43.59 20.74 6.83
CA VAL A 256 42.39 20.81 7.68
C VAL A 256 41.13 21.02 6.83
N HIS A 257 41.18 21.87 5.80
CA HIS A 257 40.09 22.02 4.83
C HIS A 257 39.82 20.73 4.05
N LEU A 258 40.85 20.06 3.55
CA LEU A 258 40.71 18.78 2.84
C LEU A 258 40.11 17.69 3.73
N LEU A 259 40.54 17.59 5.00
CA LEU A 259 39.97 16.65 5.97
C LEU A 259 38.51 16.97 6.31
N HIS A 260 38.15 18.26 6.38
CA HIS A 260 36.78 18.68 6.59
C HIS A 260 35.89 18.33 5.38
N ASP A 261 36.38 18.58 4.17
CA ASP A 261 35.68 18.28 2.92
C ASP A 261 35.50 16.75 2.74
N GLU A 262 36.52 15.96 3.07
CA GLU A 262 36.44 14.49 3.08
C GLU A 262 35.42 13.98 4.11
N HIS A 263 35.42 14.53 5.32
CA HIS A 263 34.47 14.15 6.35
C HIS A 263 33.02 14.54 5.98
N GLN A 264 32.84 15.71 5.38
CA GLN A 264 31.55 16.16 4.86
C GLN A 264 31.06 15.25 3.73
N ALA A 265 31.92 14.91 2.77
CA ALA A 265 31.59 14.00 1.68
C ALA A 265 31.20 12.60 2.19
N GLN A 266 31.91 12.06 3.18
CA GLN A 266 31.57 10.78 3.82
C GLN A 266 30.22 10.84 4.54
N THR A 267 29.94 11.94 5.25
CA THR A 267 28.66 12.14 5.95
C THR A 267 27.49 12.22 4.97
N LEU A 268 27.66 12.94 3.85
CA LEU A 268 26.65 13.04 2.79
C LEU A 268 26.40 11.67 2.14
N ALA A 269 27.47 10.94 1.79
CA ALA A 269 27.35 9.60 1.23
C ALA A 269 26.63 8.63 2.20
N LEU A 270 26.90 8.72 3.50
CA LEU A 270 26.19 7.94 4.51
C LEU A 270 24.70 8.30 4.57
N GLN A 271 24.37 9.59 4.55
CA GLN A 271 22.98 10.06 4.54
C GLN A 271 22.24 9.58 3.29
N GLU A 272 22.86 9.66 2.10
CA GLU A 272 22.30 9.14 0.86
C GLU A 272 22.03 7.63 0.96
N ARG A 273 22.98 6.85 1.49
CA ARG A 273 22.80 5.40 1.68
C ARG A 273 21.66 5.06 2.66
N LEU A 274 21.50 5.83 3.73
CA LEU A 274 20.37 5.67 4.67
C LEU A 274 19.04 6.07 4.02
N GLN A 275 19.04 7.11 3.19
CA GLN A 275 17.86 7.54 2.43
C GLN A 275 17.41 6.45 1.44
N GLU A 276 18.34 5.79 0.75
CA GLU A 276 18.08 4.70 -0.20
C GLU A 276 17.31 3.52 0.43
N ILE A 277 17.62 3.19 1.69
CA ILE A 277 16.96 2.07 2.37
C ILE A 277 15.67 2.48 3.09
N SER A 278 15.41 3.78 3.21
CA SER A 278 14.22 4.33 3.90
C SER A 278 12.95 4.20 3.06
N VAL A 279 11.79 4.46 3.67
CA VAL A 279 10.51 4.57 2.95
C VAL A 279 10.49 5.71 1.92
N PHE A 280 11.33 6.74 2.11
CA PHE A 280 11.42 7.91 1.22
C PHE A 280 12.58 7.82 0.23
N LYS A 281 12.88 6.62 -0.26
CA LYS A 281 13.90 6.43 -1.31
C LYS A 281 13.66 7.44 -2.47
N PRO A 282 14.65 8.25 -2.88
CA PRO A 282 14.42 9.35 -3.82
C PRO A 282 14.00 8.87 -5.20
N SER A 283 14.52 7.71 -5.61
CA SER A 283 14.29 7.08 -6.91
C SER A 283 13.09 6.12 -6.96
N SER A 284 12.16 6.22 -6.00
CA SER A 284 10.96 5.38 -5.94
C SER A 284 9.67 6.20 -5.79
N HIS A 285 8.63 5.79 -6.51
CA HIS A 285 7.26 6.19 -6.23
C HIS A 285 6.81 5.56 -4.91
N LEU A 286 6.13 6.32 -4.04
CA LEU A 286 5.67 5.84 -2.75
C LEU A 286 4.15 5.92 -2.64
N PHE A 287 3.52 4.83 -2.26
CA PHE A 287 2.10 4.72 -1.92
C PHE A 287 1.94 4.16 -0.50
N VAL A 288 1.08 4.77 0.30
CA VAL A 288 0.77 4.34 1.67
C VAL A 288 -0.74 4.19 1.77
N GLY A 289 -1.22 2.98 2.09
CA GLY A 289 -2.63 2.71 2.27
C GLY A 289 -2.90 1.94 3.55
N GLY A 290 -3.99 2.22 4.23
CA GLY A 290 -4.30 1.52 5.47
C GLY A 290 -5.50 2.04 6.23
N ASP A 291 -5.83 1.35 7.32
CA ASP A 291 -6.61 1.89 8.42
C ASP A 291 -5.71 2.81 9.24
N LEU A 292 -5.67 4.08 8.81
CA LEU A 292 -4.89 5.13 9.45
C LEU A 292 -5.56 5.64 10.73
N ASN A 293 -6.81 5.25 11.00
CA ASN A 293 -7.54 5.51 12.23
C ASN A 293 -7.69 6.99 12.63
N TYR A 294 -7.37 7.96 11.76
CA TYR A 294 -7.68 9.37 12.01
C TYR A 294 -9.20 9.57 12.05
N ARG A 295 -9.63 10.44 12.95
CA ARG A 295 -11.05 10.66 13.27
C ARG A 295 -11.42 12.11 12.98
N ILE A 296 -12.69 12.46 13.16
CA ILE A 296 -13.15 13.85 13.13
C ILE A 296 -13.10 14.54 14.51
N SER A 297 -12.90 13.77 15.59
CA SER A 297 -12.88 14.26 16.97
C SER A 297 -11.83 13.53 17.82
N THR A 298 -11.36 14.18 18.88
CA THR A 298 -10.49 13.59 19.92
C THR A 298 -11.26 12.97 21.07
N THR A 299 -12.59 13.10 21.09
CA THR A 299 -13.48 12.50 22.10
C THR A 299 -14.58 11.68 21.45
N SER A 300 -15.11 10.70 22.18
CA SER A 300 -16.31 9.94 21.79
C SER A 300 -17.53 10.85 21.65
N PRO A 301 -18.53 10.47 20.83
CA PRO A 301 -19.77 11.23 20.71
C PRO A 301 -20.58 11.20 22.02
N PRO A 302 -21.15 12.35 22.47
CA PRO A 302 -22.19 12.35 23.49
C PRO A 302 -23.50 11.71 22.97
N PRO A 303 -24.45 11.33 23.85
CA PRO A 303 -25.67 10.60 23.47
C PRO A 303 -26.56 11.26 22.38
N MET A 304 -26.48 12.59 22.23
CA MET A 304 -27.26 13.38 21.25
C MET A 304 -26.38 14.01 20.17
N ALA A 305 -25.21 13.43 19.91
CA ALA A 305 -24.32 13.93 18.87
C ALA A 305 -24.96 13.83 17.48
N THR A 306 -24.83 14.90 16.69
CA THR A 306 -25.20 14.88 15.28
C THR A 306 -24.22 14.03 14.48
N PHE A 307 -24.74 13.14 13.65
CA PHE A 307 -23.96 12.27 12.79
C PHE A 307 -24.08 12.70 11.32
N PRO A 308 -23.08 12.41 10.48
CA PRO A 308 -23.14 12.62 9.05
C PRO A 308 -24.35 11.95 8.39
N SER A 309 -25.00 12.67 7.49
CA SER A 309 -26.00 12.14 6.56
C SER A 309 -25.37 11.85 5.19
N LEU A 310 -25.92 10.84 4.51
CA LEU A 310 -25.63 10.54 3.10
C LEU A 310 -26.51 11.34 2.13
N ASP A 311 -27.61 11.91 2.62
CA ASP A 311 -28.55 12.68 1.81
C ASP A 311 -27.89 14.00 1.35
N PRO A 312 -27.73 14.21 0.02
CA PRO A 312 -27.14 15.43 -0.54
C PRO A 312 -27.84 16.72 -0.09
N ASP A 313 -29.14 16.66 0.19
CA ASP A 313 -29.95 17.82 0.58
C ASP A 313 -29.89 18.10 2.09
N SER A 314 -29.26 17.21 2.86
CA SER A 314 -29.15 17.37 4.31
C SER A 314 -28.15 18.47 4.70
N GLU A 315 -28.53 19.29 5.68
CA GLU A 315 -27.60 20.22 6.36
C GLU A 315 -26.44 19.49 7.05
N HIS A 316 -26.62 18.20 7.34
CA HIS A 316 -25.62 17.33 7.93
C HIS A 316 -24.94 16.40 6.91
N HIS A 317 -25.01 16.72 5.61
CA HIS A 317 -24.29 15.97 4.58
C HIS A 317 -22.81 15.78 4.97
N TYR A 318 -22.28 14.57 4.76
CA TYR A 318 -20.97 14.15 5.28
C TYR A 318 -19.81 15.07 4.89
N SER A 319 -19.89 15.75 3.75
CA SER A 319 -18.82 16.65 3.28
C SER A 319 -18.50 17.76 4.28
N ARG A 320 -19.50 18.22 5.05
CA ARG A 320 -19.32 19.23 6.11
C ARG A 320 -18.55 18.68 7.32
N PHE A 321 -18.67 17.39 7.60
CA PHE A 321 -17.93 16.72 8.67
C PHE A 321 -16.49 16.40 8.25
N PHE A 322 -16.23 16.19 6.95
CA PHE A 322 -14.88 15.94 6.44
C PHE A 322 -13.93 17.12 6.70
N ALA A 323 -14.44 18.35 6.81
CA ALA A 323 -13.64 19.52 7.21
C ALA A 323 -13.00 19.37 8.60
N LEU A 324 -13.53 18.48 9.45
CA LEU A 324 -13.00 18.17 10.78
C LEU A 324 -11.99 17.01 10.76
N ASP A 325 -11.70 16.41 9.60
CA ASP A 325 -10.80 15.26 9.49
C ASP A 325 -9.42 15.57 10.08
N GLN A 326 -8.99 14.74 11.02
CA GLN A 326 -7.68 14.89 11.66
C GLN A 326 -6.56 14.63 10.66
N LEU A 327 -6.66 13.64 9.77
CA LEU A 327 -5.57 13.32 8.84
C LEU A 327 -5.27 14.51 7.93
N THR A 328 -6.30 15.08 7.29
CA THR A 328 -6.14 16.26 6.43
C THR A 328 -5.44 17.39 7.16
N ARG A 329 -5.88 17.72 8.38
CA ARG A 329 -5.32 18.82 9.18
C ARG A 329 -3.88 18.54 9.63
N GLU A 330 -3.59 17.35 10.13
CA GLU A 330 -2.25 16.98 10.59
C GLU A 330 -1.25 16.89 9.44
N ARG A 331 -1.67 16.35 8.29
CA ARG A 331 -0.84 16.25 7.07
C ARG A 331 -0.51 17.62 6.50
N GLN A 332 -1.52 18.49 6.35
CA GLN A 332 -1.32 19.86 5.86
C GLN A 332 -0.42 20.68 6.78
N ALA A 333 -0.47 20.41 8.09
CA ALA A 333 0.41 21.04 9.06
C ALA A 333 1.80 20.37 9.19
N GLY A 334 2.11 19.39 8.34
CA GLY A 334 3.42 18.72 8.32
C GLY A 334 3.73 17.94 9.59
N ARG A 335 2.72 17.44 10.33
CA ARG A 335 2.92 16.64 11.56
C ARG A 335 2.89 15.14 11.33
N THR A 336 2.43 14.70 10.17
CA THR A 336 2.26 13.30 9.79
C THR A 336 2.22 13.16 8.28
N LEU A 337 2.50 11.97 7.75
CA LEU A 337 2.48 11.66 6.31
C LEU A 337 3.23 12.73 5.48
N HIS A 338 4.41 13.14 5.97
CA HIS A 338 5.22 14.26 5.44
C HIS A 338 5.38 14.19 3.92
N GLY A 339 5.12 15.32 3.25
CA GLY A 339 5.23 15.46 1.79
C GLY A 339 4.16 14.73 0.97
N MET A 340 3.40 13.82 1.57
CA MET A 340 2.45 13.00 0.82
C MET A 340 1.21 13.77 0.40
N SER A 341 0.71 13.42 -0.79
CA SER A 341 -0.53 13.88 -1.37
C SER A 341 -1.64 12.85 -1.19
N GLU A 342 -2.87 13.33 -1.24
CA GLU A 342 -4.07 12.52 -1.19
C GLU A 342 -5.06 13.09 -2.20
N ALA A 343 -5.70 12.22 -2.99
CA ALA A 343 -6.75 12.64 -3.90
C ALA A 343 -7.97 13.14 -3.12
N GLU A 344 -8.79 13.98 -3.77
CA GLU A 344 -9.98 14.54 -3.13
C GLU A 344 -10.93 13.41 -2.67
N VAL A 345 -11.27 13.40 -1.37
CA VAL A 345 -12.20 12.43 -0.79
C VAL A 345 -13.64 12.86 -1.09
N LYS A 346 -14.30 12.12 -2.00
CA LYS A 346 -15.70 12.34 -2.39
C LYS A 346 -16.66 11.25 -1.90
N PHE A 347 -16.16 10.34 -1.08
CA PHE A 347 -16.94 9.24 -0.54
C PHE A 347 -17.31 9.48 0.92
N PRO A 348 -18.37 8.83 1.43
CA PRO A 348 -18.81 8.97 2.82
C PRO A 348 -17.80 8.37 3.82
N PRO A 349 -17.97 8.60 5.14
CA PRO A 349 -17.17 7.94 6.17
C PRO A 349 -17.11 6.43 5.97
N THR A 350 -15.94 5.83 6.17
CA THR A 350 -15.71 4.39 5.93
C THR A 350 -15.84 3.56 7.20
N TYR A 351 -16.03 4.21 8.36
CA TYR A 351 -16.15 3.63 9.69
C TYR A 351 -17.05 4.53 10.56
N LYS A 352 -17.75 4.07 11.60
CA LYS A 352 -18.01 2.68 12.01
C LYS A 352 -19.45 2.31 11.68
N TYR A 353 -19.61 1.24 10.93
CA TYR A 353 -20.92 0.70 10.57
C TYR A 353 -21.39 -0.35 11.59
N ASN A 354 -22.66 -0.27 11.98
CA ASN A 354 -23.40 -1.39 12.54
C ASN A 354 -24.18 -2.04 11.40
N VAL A 355 -23.69 -3.18 10.91
CA VAL A 355 -24.38 -4.00 9.92
C VAL A 355 -25.65 -4.58 10.54
N LEU A 356 -26.80 -4.35 9.89
CA LEU A 356 -28.10 -4.85 10.33
C LEU A 356 -28.36 -6.26 9.76
N PRO A 357 -29.30 -7.02 10.35
CA PRO A 357 -29.72 -8.32 9.81
C PRO A 357 -30.16 -8.25 8.35
N GLN A 358 -30.14 -9.40 7.67
CA GLN A 358 -30.69 -9.51 6.32
C GLN A 358 -32.16 -9.15 6.32
N ASP A 359 -32.53 -8.31 5.35
CA ASP A 359 -33.89 -7.90 5.08
C ASP A 359 -34.28 -8.48 3.73
N ASP A 360 -35.07 -9.56 3.76
CA ASP A 360 -35.51 -10.29 2.57
C ASP A 360 -36.42 -9.46 1.66
N THR A 361 -36.83 -8.26 2.09
CA THR A 361 -37.62 -7.32 1.28
C THR A 361 -36.77 -6.41 0.39
N ARG A 362 -35.44 -6.32 0.62
CA ARG A 362 -34.55 -5.51 -0.22
C ARG A 362 -34.19 -6.25 -1.50
N LEU A 363 -34.34 -5.58 -2.64
CA LEU A 363 -33.96 -6.11 -3.94
C LEU A 363 -32.44 -6.31 -4.02
N LYS A 364 -32.02 -7.46 -4.55
CA LYS A 364 -30.62 -7.67 -4.95
C LYS A 364 -30.42 -7.03 -6.32
N VAL A 365 -29.44 -6.14 -6.43
CA VAL A 365 -29.04 -5.55 -7.72
C VAL A 365 -27.86 -6.37 -8.23
N ASP A 366 -27.97 -6.94 -9.43
CA ASP A 366 -26.95 -7.82 -10.03
C ASP A 366 -26.51 -8.99 -9.12
N GLY A 367 -27.45 -9.52 -8.33
CA GLY A 367 -27.20 -10.61 -7.38
C GLY A 367 -26.43 -10.20 -6.12
N VAL A 368 -26.07 -8.91 -5.97
CA VAL A 368 -25.44 -8.35 -4.78
C VAL A 368 -26.50 -7.82 -3.82
N GLU A 369 -26.40 -8.21 -2.56
CA GLU A 369 -27.26 -7.69 -1.50
C GLU A 369 -26.88 -6.25 -1.14
N ASP A 370 -27.86 -5.35 -1.12
CA ASP A 370 -27.72 -4.05 -0.47
C ASP A 370 -27.77 -4.25 1.05
N VAL A 371 -26.60 -4.26 1.69
CA VAL A 371 -26.45 -4.56 3.11
C VAL A 371 -27.06 -3.41 3.93
N PRO A 372 -28.13 -3.62 4.72
CA PRO A 372 -28.66 -2.58 5.58
C PRO A 372 -27.68 -2.29 6.73
N TRP A 373 -27.49 -1.01 7.04
CA TRP A 373 -26.58 -0.57 8.11
C TRP A 373 -27.03 0.76 8.71
N VAL A 374 -26.52 1.05 9.90
CA VAL A 374 -26.56 2.40 10.52
C VAL A 374 -25.17 2.73 11.07
N PHE A 375 -24.87 4.01 11.28
CA PHE A 375 -23.65 4.36 11.99
C PHE A 375 -23.71 3.94 13.47
N ALA A 376 -22.58 3.48 14.00
CA ALA A 376 -22.50 3.04 15.39
C ALA A 376 -22.57 4.25 16.36
N PRO A 377 -23.54 4.31 17.29
CA PRO A 377 -23.78 5.53 18.09
C PRO A 377 -22.65 5.87 19.07
N HIS A 378 -21.78 4.90 19.39
CA HIS A 378 -20.67 5.06 20.33
C HIS A 378 -19.35 5.49 19.65
N ARG A 379 -19.35 5.74 18.34
CA ARG A 379 -18.20 6.21 17.56
C ARG A 379 -18.66 7.27 16.58
N TYR A 380 -17.93 8.37 16.50
CA TYR A 380 -18.14 9.29 15.37
C TYR A 380 -17.80 8.57 14.07
N PRO A 381 -18.63 8.71 13.03
CA PRO A 381 -18.25 8.25 11.70
C PRO A 381 -16.99 8.97 11.23
N GLY A 382 -16.05 8.24 10.63
CA GLY A 382 -14.77 8.78 10.18
C GLY A 382 -14.25 8.09 8.92
N TRP A 383 -13.28 8.75 8.29
CA TRP A 383 -12.53 8.28 7.12
C TRP A 383 -11.22 7.65 7.59
N THR A 384 -11.35 6.49 8.22
CA THR A 384 -10.22 5.77 8.82
C THR A 384 -9.34 5.12 7.77
N ASP A 385 -9.93 4.71 6.64
CA ASP A 385 -9.29 3.93 5.59
C ASP A 385 -8.86 4.87 4.44
N ARG A 386 -7.54 5.03 4.23
CA ARG A 386 -6.99 6.09 3.38
C ARG A 386 -5.85 5.58 2.50
N ILE A 387 -5.68 6.20 1.33
CA ILE A 387 -4.58 5.90 0.40
C ILE A 387 -3.93 7.23 0.01
N LEU A 388 -2.64 7.35 0.29
CA LEU A 388 -1.81 8.51 0.00
C LEU A 388 -0.68 8.10 -0.93
N TYR A 389 -0.14 9.07 -1.65
CA TYR A 389 1.00 8.87 -2.53
C TYR A 389 1.95 10.06 -2.46
N LEU A 390 3.23 9.82 -2.69
CA LEU A 390 4.21 10.89 -2.82
C LEU A 390 4.31 11.28 -4.30
N ASP A 391 3.90 12.50 -4.61
CA ASP A 391 3.79 12.96 -6.00
C ASP A 391 5.18 13.08 -6.67
N VAL A 392 5.20 13.16 -7.99
CA VAL A 392 6.43 13.31 -8.77
C VAL A 392 7.20 14.55 -8.27
N PRO A 393 8.50 14.41 -7.95
CA PRO A 393 9.27 15.54 -7.43
C PRO A 393 9.33 16.72 -8.41
N SER A 394 9.40 17.94 -7.89
CA SER A 394 9.40 19.17 -8.70
C SER A 394 10.63 19.36 -9.60
N TRP A 395 11.72 18.63 -9.33
CA TRP A 395 12.90 18.60 -10.19
C TRP A 395 12.72 17.73 -11.44
N VAL A 396 11.76 16.78 -11.44
CA VAL A 396 11.45 15.98 -12.62
C VAL A 396 10.79 16.87 -13.67
N LYS A 397 11.46 17.05 -14.82
CA LYS A 397 10.95 17.90 -15.91
C LYS A 397 10.18 17.12 -16.96
N THR A 398 10.35 15.81 -17.04
CA THR A 398 9.63 14.93 -17.97
C THR A 398 8.14 14.84 -17.59
N LYS A 399 7.26 14.76 -18.58
CA LYS A 399 5.81 14.55 -18.37
C LYS A 399 5.52 13.04 -18.31
N PRO A 400 4.54 12.60 -17.49
CA PRO A 400 3.71 13.38 -16.58
C PRO A 400 4.46 13.81 -15.32
N GLN A 401 4.25 15.06 -14.89
CA GLN A 401 4.85 15.64 -13.67
C GLN A 401 4.00 15.42 -12.42
N LYS A 402 3.05 14.48 -12.48
CA LYS A 402 2.24 14.08 -11.33
C LYS A 402 1.68 12.68 -11.52
N VAL A 403 1.33 12.03 -10.41
CA VAL A 403 0.49 10.82 -10.44
C VAL A 403 -0.93 11.20 -10.88
N ASP A 404 -1.43 10.56 -11.93
CA ASP A 404 -2.76 10.85 -12.48
C ASP A 404 -3.81 9.91 -11.87
N VAL A 405 -4.42 10.36 -10.77
CA VAL A 405 -5.47 9.62 -10.07
C VAL A 405 -6.76 9.65 -10.89
N LYS A 406 -7.19 8.47 -11.35
CA LYS A 406 -8.40 8.27 -12.15
C LYS A 406 -9.65 8.21 -11.29
N ILE A 407 -9.54 7.54 -10.14
CA ILE A 407 -10.61 7.45 -9.16
C ILE A 407 -10.05 7.17 -7.76
N TYR A 408 -10.71 7.73 -6.75
CA TYR A 408 -10.47 7.46 -5.35
C TYR A 408 -11.84 7.37 -4.63
N ASP A 409 -12.25 6.15 -4.28
CA ASP A 409 -13.61 5.87 -3.82
C ASP A 409 -13.66 4.69 -2.84
N ALA A 410 -14.83 4.45 -2.24
CA ALA A 410 -15.09 3.38 -1.30
C ALA A 410 -16.14 2.39 -1.85
N MET A 411 -15.84 1.10 -1.75
CA MET A 411 -16.79 0.03 -2.06
C MET A 411 -18.00 0.06 -1.12
N PRO A 412 -19.14 -0.57 -1.49
CA PRO A 412 -20.29 -0.71 -0.62
C PRO A 412 -19.98 -1.40 0.72
N VAL A 413 -20.86 -1.21 1.71
CA VAL A 413 -20.77 -1.93 2.99
C VAL A 413 -20.93 -3.43 2.75
N VAL A 414 -20.10 -4.22 3.42
CA VAL A 414 -20.14 -5.69 3.38
C VAL A 414 -20.44 -6.22 4.77
N ARG A 415 -21.08 -7.39 4.85
CA ARG A 415 -21.46 -7.99 6.14
C ARG A 415 -20.27 -8.39 7.02
N SER A 416 -19.12 -8.65 6.42
CA SER A 416 -17.93 -9.16 7.11
C SER A 416 -17.17 -8.09 7.90
N SER A 417 -17.47 -6.80 7.74
CA SER A 417 -16.72 -5.72 8.40
C SER A 417 -17.60 -4.53 8.79
N ASP A 418 -17.19 -3.83 9.84
CA ASP A 418 -17.68 -2.50 10.22
C ASP A 418 -16.98 -1.37 9.46
N HIS A 419 -16.09 -1.71 8.52
CA HIS A 419 -15.43 -0.81 7.58
C HIS A 419 -15.91 -1.03 6.13
N ARG A 420 -15.73 -0.01 5.30
CA ARG A 420 -15.80 -0.11 3.83
C ARG A 420 -14.39 -0.19 3.24
N ALA A 421 -14.19 -1.04 2.24
CA ALA A 421 -12.94 -1.06 1.48
C ALA A 421 -12.81 0.24 0.68
N VAL A 422 -11.62 0.84 0.68
CA VAL A 422 -11.30 2.07 -0.06
C VAL A 422 -10.27 1.73 -1.13
N PHE A 423 -10.43 2.26 -2.33
CA PHE A 423 -9.51 2.01 -3.43
C PHE A 423 -9.15 3.28 -4.19
N LEU A 424 -7.97 3.25 -4.80
CA LEU A 424 -7.42 4.27 -5.66
C LEU A 424 -6.95 3.61 -6.96
N ARG A 425 -7.36 4.17 -8.09
CA ARG A 425 -6.81 3.84 -9.40
C ARG A 425 -6.02 5.03 -9.93
N ALA A 426 -4.78 4.80 -10.35
CA ALA A 426 -3.92 5.85 -10.86
C ALA A 426 -3.04 5.39 -12.01
N ALA A 427 -2.82 6.29 -12.97
CA ALA A 427 -1.77 6.16 -13.95
C ALA A 427 -0.47 6.75 -13.37
N VAL A 428 0.49 5.88 -13.06
CA VAL A 428 1.77 6.23 -12.45
C VAL A 428 2.82 6.44 -13.54
N PRO A 429 3.49 7.60 -13.61
CA PRO A 429 4.57 7.85 -14.56
C PRO A 429 5.64 6.76 -14.54
N LEU A 430 6.05 6.25 -15.71
CA LEU A 430 7.25 5.41 -15.77
C LEU A 430 8.47 6.33 -15.75
N LEU A 431 9.11 6.44 -14.60
CA LEU A 431 10.33 7.23 -14.40
C LEU A 431 11.46 6.32 -13.90
N THR A 432 12.59 6.37 -14.60
CA THR A 432 13.81 5.64 -14.23
C THR A 432 14.41 6.20 -12.94
N GLU A 433 15.28 5.41 -12.32
CA GLU A 433 16.03 5.82 -11.14
C GLU A 433 16.77 7.15 -11.34
N LYS A 434 17.37 7.35 -12.52
CA LYS A 434 18.08 8.60 -12.87
C LYS A 434 17.15 9.80 -13.07
N GLU A 435 15.93 9.59 -13.54
CA GLU A 435 14.95 10.66 -13.73
C GLU A 435 14.34 11.11 -12.40
N LEU A 436 14.09 10.16 -11.48
CA LEU A 436 13.57 10.45 -10.15
C LEU A 436 14.65 10.99 -9.20
N ALA A 437 15.89 10.52 -9.32
CA ALA A 437 17.02 11.04 -8.56
C ALA A 437 17.33 12.50 -8.97
N ARG A 438 17.50 13.38 -7.98
CA ARG A 438 17.90 14.77 -8.23
C ARG A 438 19.36 14.81 -8.70
N SER A 439 19.67 15.61 -9.72
CA SER A 439 21.06 15.97 -10.02
C SER A 439 21.59 16.92 -8.93
N SER A 440 22.79 16.66 -8.41
CA SER A 440 23.43 17.38 -7.30
C SER A 440 23.67 18.88 -7.52
N THR A 441 23.31 19.43 -8.68
CA THR A 441 23.58 20.81 -9.10
C THR A 441 22.39 21.77 -8.96
N GLU A 442 21.18 21.29 -8.69
CA GLU A 442 20.01 22.18 -8.57
C GLU A 442 19.79 22.63 -7.12
N ALA A 443 19.41 23.89 -6.90
CA ALA A 443 19.04 24.45 -5.59
C ALA A 443 17.55 24.20 -5.25
N PRO A 444 17.17 24.02 -3.96
CA PRO A 444 15.78 23.77 -3.58
C PRO A 444 14.88 24.97 -3.92
N THR A 445 13.73 24.71 -4.52
CA THR A 445 12.78 25.73 -5.02
C THR A 445 11.56 25.94 -4.13
N SER A 446 11.49 25.28 -2.96
CA SER A 446 10.30 25.15 -2.11
C SER A 446 10.62 25.35 -0.63
N ASN A 447 9.75 26.06 0.10
CA ASN A 447 9.81 26.24 1.56
C ASN A 447 9.48 24.95 2.35
N ALA A 448 8.78 23.99 1.74
CA ALA A 448 8.58 22.65 2.31
C ALA A 448 9.69 21.73 1.80
N VAL A 449 10.45 21.14 2.72
CA VAL A 449 11.53 20.20 2.39
C VAL A 449 10.90 18.87 1.95
N ASP A 450 11.14 18.47 0.70
CA ASP A 450 10.69 17.17 0.17
C ASP A 450 11.35 16.05 0.99
N PRO A 451 10.59 15.09 1.55
CA PRO A 451 11.13 14.04 2.42
C PRO A 451 12.12 13.09 1.71
N ARG A 452 12.20 13.14 0.38
CA ARG A 452 13.23 12.45 -0.42
C ARG A 452 14.61 13.10 -0.31
N LEU A 453 14.69 14.39 0.04
CA LEU A 453 15.94 15.13 0.14
C LEU A 453 16.51 15.08 1.55
N VAL A 454 15.63 15.21 2.54
CA VAL A 454 15.99 15.15 3.95
C VAL A 454 14.93 14.33 4.66
N LEU A 455 15.34 13.24 5.29
CA LEU A 455 14.42 12.45 6.11
C LEU A 455 13.82 13.34 7.22
N PRO A 456 12.49 13.36 7.36
CA PRO A 456 11.84 14.11 8.43
C PRO A 456 12.25 13.64 9.84
N VAL A 457 12.71 12.40 9.96
CA VAL A 457 13.20 11.79 11.20
C VAL A 457 14.40 10.89 10.88
N ALA A 458 15.39 10.86 11.77
CA ALA A 458 16.55 9.98 11.62
C ALA A 458 16.14 8.49 11.67
N ILE A 459 16.76 7.67 10.82
CA ILE A 459 16.64 6.21 10.87
C ILE A 459 17.10 5.70 12.23
N ASP A 460 16.43 4.67 12.73
CA ASP A 460 16.71 3.99 13.98
C ASP A 460 17.38 2.63 13.67
N PRO A 461 18.72 2.53 13.78
CA PRO A 461 19.45 1.32 13.39
C PRO A 461 19.07 0.10 14.25
N GLU A 462 18.88 0.33 15.55
CA GLU A 462 18.49 -0.70 16.52
C GLU A 462 17.08 -1.25 16.29
N ALA A 463 16.24 -0.53 15.53
CA ALA A 463 14.91 -1.01 15.19
C ALA A 463 14.95 -2.33 14.41
N TRP A 464 16.03 -2.62 13.67
CA TRP A 464 16.18 -3.87 12.93
C TRP A 464 16.26 -5.08 13.86
N GLU A 465 17.11 -5.02 14.88
CA GLU A 465 17.27 -6.11 15.85
C GLU A 465 16.04 -6.27 16.75
N ARG A 466 15.45 -5.14 17.19
CA ARG A 466 14.21 -5.15 17.99
C ARG A 466 13.07 -5.87 17.28
N ARG A 467 12.95 -5.74 15.96
CA ARG A 467 11.95 -6.47 15.16
C ARG A 467 12.14 -7.98 15.19
N ALA A 468 13.37 -8.46 15.03
CA ALA A 468 13.65 -9.89 15.12
C ALA A 468 13.30 -10.46 16.50
N ALA A 469 13.57 -9.70 17.57
CA ALA A 469 13.18 -10.05 18.93
C ALA A 469 11.66 -10.03 19.13
N ALA A 470 10.97 -9.01 18.62
CA ALA A 470 9.51 -8.91 18.66
C ALA A 470 8.86 -10.09 17.93
N ARG A 471 9.36 -10.47 16.75
CA ARG A 471 8.83 -11.61 15.98
C ARG A 471 8.90 -12.93 16.74
N ARG A 472 9.98 -13.18 17.49
CA ARG A 472 10.08 -14.39 18.36
C ARG A 472 9.02 -14.36 19.46
N LYS A 473 8.79 -13.20 20.08
CA LYS A 473 7.75 -13.02 21.10
C LYS A 473 6.36 -13.22 20.52
N GLU A 474 6.09 -12.68 19.33
CA GLU A 474 4.82 -12.87 18.63
C GLU A 474 4.51 -14.34 18.43
N VAL A 475 5.44 -15.14 17.89
CA VAL A 475 5.19 -16.57 17.65
C VAL A 475 4.84 -17.30 18.95
N LEU A 476 5.58 -17.03 20.03
CA LEU A 476 5.29 -17.60 21.35
C LEU A 476 3.89 -17.20 21.85
N VAL A 477 3.59 -15.91 21.86
CA VAL A 477 2.30 -15.36 22.28
C VAL A 477 1.16 -15.90 21.41
N GLY A 478 1.39 -16.03 20.10
CA GLY A 478 0.43 -16.56 19.14
C GLY A 478 0.05 -18.00 19.44
N TRP A 479 1.03 -18.86 19.70
CA TRP A 479 0.78 -20.25 20.12
C TRP A 479 0.11 -20.34 21.49
N SER A 480 0.53 -19.53 22.46
CA SER A 480 -0.15 -19.46 23.76
C SER A 480 -1.61 -19.03 23.62
N MET A 481 -1.89 -17.98 22.85
CA MET A 481 -3.26 -17.54 22.58
C MET A 481 -4.06 -18.64 21.85
N PHE A 482 -3.46 -19.30 20.86
CA PHE A 482 -4.12 -20.37 20.12
C PHE A 482 -4.52 -21.54 21.03
N LEU A 483 -3.58 -22.06 21.81
CA LEU A 483 -3.78 -23.23 22.66
C LEU A 483 -4.84 -22.98 23.75
N TRP A 484 -4.84 -21.80 24.37
CA TRP A 484 -5.74 -21.49 25.48
C TRP A 484 -7.05 -20.81 25.07
N SER A 485 -7.15 -20.23 23.87
CA SER A 485 -8.32 -19.42 23.47
C SER A 485 -9.10 -19.99 22.29
N THR A 486 -8.72 -21.16 21.75
CA THR A 486 -9.44 -21.80 20.63
C THR A 486 -9.91 -23.20 20.99
N LYS A 487 -10.99 -23.66 20.34
CA LYS A 487 -11.50 -25.03 20.51
C LYS A 487 -10.47 -26.07 20.06
N GLN A 488 -9.79 -25.83 18.93
CA GLN A 488 -8.74 -26.73 18.46
C GLN A 488 -7.58 -26.79 19.46
N GLY A 489 -7.15 -25.65 19.99
CA GLY A 489 -6.12 -25.55 21.01
C GLY A 489 -6.47 -26.31 22.29
N ALA A 490 -7.70 -26.13 22.79
CA ALA A 490 -8.21 -26.84 23.95
C ALA A 490 -8.23 -28.36 23.75
N MET A 491 -8.59 -28.83 22.56
CA MET A 491 -8.53 -30.26 22.21
C MET A 491 -7.10 -30.80 22.23
N ILE A 492 -6.13 -30.06 21.68
CA ILE A 492 -4.71 -30.44 21.73
C ILE A 492 -4.24 -30.57 23.18
N LEU A 493 -4.54 -29.58 24.03
CA LEU A 493 -4.18 -29.63 25.45
C LEU A 493 -4.83 -30.81 26.17
N ALA A 494 -6.12 -31.08 25.90
CA ALA A 494 -6.82 -32.21 26.48
C ALA A 494 -6.22 -33.56 26.04
N THR A 495 -5.84 -33.71 24.76
CA THR A 495 -5.17 -34.90 24.26
C THR A 495 -3.79 -35.10 24.90
N LEU A 496 -2.99 -34.03 25.03
CA LEU A 496 -1.68 -34.11 25.68
C LEU A 496 -1.80 -34.49 27.16
N LEU A 497 -2.79 -33.94 27.87
CA LEU A 497 -3.07 -34.31 29.26
C LEU A 497 -3.51 -35.78 29.37
N ALA A 498 -4.36 -36.26 28.46
CA ALA A 498 -4.80 -37.66 28.45
C ALA A 498 -3.64 -38.63 28.17
N VAL A 499 -2.77 -38.30 27.21
CA VAL A 499 -1.57 -39.10 26.91
C VAL A 499 -0.60 -39.08 28.08
N GLY A 500 -0.34 -37.92 28.68
CA GLY A 500 0.54 -37.80 29.85
C GLY A 500 0.03 -38.58 31.05
N ALA A 501 -1.27 -38.49 31.35
CA ALA A 501 -1.91 -39.28 32.40
C ALA A 501 -1.83 -40.79 32.10
N GLY A 502 -2.00 -41.19 30.84
CA GLY A 502 -1.85 -42.58 30.42
C GLY A 502 -0.44 -43.13 30.58
N ILE A 503 0.58 -42.35 30.20
CA ILE A 503 2.00 -42.73 30.39
C ILE A 503 2.32 -42.84 31.88
N TRP A 504 1.88 -41.87 32.69
CA TRP A 504 2.08 -41.89 34.14
C TRP A 504 1.38 -43.08 34.80
N TRP A 505 0.17 -43.44 34.36
CA TRP A 505 -0.56 -44.60 34.88
C TRP A 505 0.09 -45.94 34.51
N LEU A 506 0.78 -46.01 33.37
CA LEU A 506 1.47 -47.21 32.88
C LEU A 506 2.93 -47.32 33.36
N SER A 507 3.46 -46.29 34.03
CA SER A 507 4.79 -46.27 34.65
C SER A 507 4.69 -46.65 36.13
#